data_AF-A0AAD7BDD9-F1
#
_entry.id   AF-A0AAD7BDD9-F1
#
_cell.length_a   1.000
_cell.length_b   1.000
_cell.length_c   1.000
_cell.angle_alpha   90.00
_cell.angle_beta   90.00
_cell.angle_gamma   90.00
#
_symmetry.space_group_name_H-M   'P 1'
#
loop_
_entity.id
_entity.type
_entity.pdbx_description
1 polymer ?
#
loop_
_entity_poly.entity_id
_entity_poly.type
_entity_poly.pdbx_seq_one_letter_code
_entity_poly.pdbx_strand_id
1 'polypeptide(L)'
;MPPKRKGSTNNVTLKTKKARSKFTRGTTSVPASGSGAAGGGAAGPASGTAGAATGAAGASGAAAGSSGGSEAAGAPTAANADPKPKTRRKQHGIAPDNVPEFAKATQPAFQRHIRMACSLFTADAVLTPADDFIDHYDKRFDGDDDMEAHVRSLVDVARQPNADALKRAKRLLKEAKVVADGDGAAGEYGNIARDIAEIPAEHISFFYGAVSKAGLKTFHPDVFGPLQSTYNVLHRHIAVSTFSNIAQWHGFSALEVSVNVATDYHLLSEMYDNFVYGTIKGNSHKEFNTPGSLALAHQRQNAVKRRARRSDVRYQKVKQLGYRKPILRMAEEATHSDDERVPGGDSRKKRGLLKFPKSGRNVILGAFYDTIDAKIKEPLGRTPGARHPEDRKLHPDTSKTSRLSRILPEGIPIDYFDPEFFNKLDPRERAKYAKTGVAFPLPQYCTNEHHSDWAKMGKKDFMVKYGNDVLKLYNLPTAEELAAFEAEDKQAEEDGEPTDLDDTSDEEEPQRADGGDMED
;
A
#
# COMPACT_ATOMS: atom_id res chain seq x y z
N MET A 1 -14.69 -25.55 -60.87
CA MET A 1 -15.66 -24.46 -61.12
C MET A 1 -16.58 -24.32 -59.91
N PRO A 2 -16.37 -23.32 -59.04
CA PRO A 2 -17.32 -22.96 -58.00
C PRO A 2 -18.12 -21.68 -58.34
N PRO A 3 -19.35 -21.52 -57.80
CA PRO A 3 -20.28 -20.47 -58.22
C PRO A 3 -20.14 -19.16 -57.43
N LYS A 4 -20.60 -18.08 -58.10
CA LYS A 4 -20.76 -16.71 -57.61
C LYS A 4 -21.64 -16.62 -56.36
N ARG A 5 -21.27 -15.76 -55.40
CA ARG A 5 -22.22 -15.10 -54.49
C ARG A 5 -21.99 -13.59 -54.42
N LYS A 6 -23.13 -12.89 -54.49
CA LYS A 6 -23.35 -11.45 -54.56
C LYS A 6 -22.99 -10.76 -53.23
N GLY A 7 -22.57 -9.50 -53.33
CA GLY A 7 -22.08 -8.69 -52.22
C GLY A 7 -23.13 -8.08 -51.30
N SER A 8 -22.64 -7.26 -50.37
CA SER A 8 -23.32 -6.07 -49.87
C SER A 8 -22.30 -5.16 -49.17
N THR A 9 -22.24 -3.94 -49.64
CA THR A 9 -21.50 -2.79 -49.13
C THR A 9 -22.13 -2.24 -47.85
N ASN A 10 -21.33 -1.77 -46.89
CA ASN A 10 -21.63 -0.59 -46.09
C ASN A 10 -20.33 -0.03 -45.47
N ASN A 11 -19.72 0.92 -46.17
CA ASN A 11 -18.67 1.79 -45.67
C ASN A 11 -19.34 3.01 -45.02
N VAL A 12 -19.23 3.14 -43.69
CA VAL A 12 -19.56 4.38 -42.98
C VAL A 12 -18.28 5.12 -42.68
N THR A 13 -18.01 6.14 -43.50
CA THR A 13 -16.89 7.07 -43.37
C THR A 13 -17.23 8.13 -42.32
N LEU A 14 -16.65 8.04 -41.12
CA LEU A 14 -16.73 9.10 -40.10
C LEU A 14 -15.72 10.22 -40.44
N LYS A 15 -16.27 11.38 -40.80
CA LYS A 15 -15.53 12.62 -41.07
C LYS A 15 -15.05 13.26 -39.77
N THR A 16 -13.74 13.33 -39.59
CA THR A 16 -13.08 14.14 -38.56
C THR A 16 -13.15 15.63 -38.93
N LYS A 17 -13.86 16.45 -38.14
CA LYS A 17 -13.79 17.92 -38.21
C LYS A 17 -12.62 18.41 -37.35
N LYS A 18 -11.59 18.92 -38.01
CA LYS A 18 -10.39 19.53 -37.43
C LYS A 18 -10.62 21.04 -37.33
N ALA A 19 -10.90 21.55 -36.14
CA ALA A 19 -11.00 22.99 -35.88
C ALA A 19 -9.60 23.57 -35.67
N ARG A 20 -9.10 24.28 -36.68
CA ARG A 20 -7.89 25.11 -36.62
C ARG A 20 -8.28 26.48 -36.08
N SER A 21 -7.90 26.79 -34.84
CA SER A 21 -7.92 28.16 -34.32
C SER A 21 -6.64 28.88 -34.79
N LYS A 22 -6.82 29.97 -35.54
CA LYS A 22 -5.78 30.92 -35.92
C LYS A 22 -5.68 31.96 -34.81
N PHE A 23 -4.53 32.07 -34.15
CA PHE A 23 -4.24 33.23 -33.31
C PHE A 23 -3.25 34.14 -34.04
N THR A 24 -3.67 35.38 -34.21
CA THR A 24 -3.01 36.46 -34.94
C THR A 24 -1.90 37.11 -34.11
N ARG A 25 -0.75 37.36 -34.75
CA ARG A 25 0.33 38.23 -34.26
C ARG A 25 -0.20 39.66 -34.10
N GLY A 26 -0.09 40.20 -32.89
CA GLY A 26 -0.17 41.63 -32.60
C GLY A 26 1.20 42.17 -32.23
N THR A 27 1.74 43.04 -33.08
CA THR A 27 2.94 43.84 -32.89
C THR A 27 2.55 45.22 -32.36
N THR A 28 3.04 45.62 -31.19
CA THR A 28 3.10 47.02 -30.71
C THR A 28 4.24 47.10 -29.69
N SER A 29 5.40 47.65 -30.08
CA SER A 29 5.81 49.06 -29.93
C SER A 29 6.49 49.35 -28.59
N VAL A 30 7.80 49.59 -28.70
CA VAL A 30 8.71 50.25 -27.74
C VAL A 30 8.20 51.67 -27.43
N PRO A 31 8.48 52.21 -26.23
CA PRO A 31 9.31 53.41 -26.23
C PRO A 31 10.48 53.31 -25.24
N ALA A 32 11.59 53.91 -25.68
CA ALA A 32 12.81 54.14 -24.94
C ALA A 32 12.68 55.35 -23.99
N SER A 33 13.67 55.46 -23.10
CA SER A 33 14.07 56.56 -22.19
C SER A 33 13.89 56.17 -20.72
N GLY A 34 14.86 56.40 -19.82
CA GLY A 34 16.07 57.17 -19.95
C GLY A 34 17.14 56.82 -18.92
N SER A 35 18.29 57.41 -19.18
CA SER A 35 19.53 57.50 -18.43
C SER A 35 19.36 57.96 -16.98
N GLY A 36 20.14 57.35 -16.07
CA GLY A 36 20.46 57.91 -14.76
C GLY A 36 21.73 57.25 -14.22
N ALA A 37 22.80 58.04 -14.11
CA ALA A 37 24.14 57.61 -13.81
C ALA A 37 24.48 57.66 -12.30
N ALA A 38 25.52 56.89 -11.96
CA ALA A 38 26.60 57.19 -11.00
C ALA A 38 26.37 57.10 -9.47
N GLY A 39 27.39 56.50 -8.82
CA GLY A 39 27.71 56.53 -7.39
C GLY A 39 27.69 55.11 -6.79
N GLY A 40 28.79 54.40 -6.52
CA GLY A 40 30.17 54.82 -6.25
C GLY A 40 30.34 55.12 -4.77
N GLY A 41 30.69 54.12 -3.95
CA GLY A 41 30.98 54.32 -2.53
C GLY A 41 31.35 53.03 -1.78
N ALA A 42 32.64 52.70 -1.79
CA ALA A 42 33.26 51.68 -0.95
C ALA A 42 33.73 52.29 0.38
N ALA A 43 33.57 51.58 1.49
CA ALA A 43 34.50 51.53 2.63
C ALA A 43 33.96 50.55 3.70
N GLY A 44 34.77 49.56 4.08
CA GLY A 44 34.56 48.70 5.25
C GLY A 44 35.03 49.37 6.55
N PRO A 45 35.71 48.63 7.44
CA PRO A 45 35.09 47.69 8.37
C PRO A 45 35.41 48.07 9.84
N ALA A 46 34.68 47.51 10.81
CA ALA A 46 35.06 47.55 12.22
C ALA A 46 34.90 46.18 12.87
N SER A 47 36.07 45.57 13.10
CA SER A 47 36.35 44.45 14.00
C SER A 47 36.10 44.82 15.46
N GLY A 48 35.75 43.82 16.29
CA GLY A 48 35.82 43.95 17.75
C GLY A 48 35.36 42.72 18.54
N THR A 49 36.31 41.81 18.80
CA THR A 49 36.54 41.10 20.10
C THR A 49 35.37 40.39 20.79
N ALA A 50 35.34 39.05 20.85
CA ALA A 50 36.05 38.20 21.82
C ALA A 50 35.56 38.33 23.28
N GLY A 51 34.98 37.25 23.81
CA GLY A 51 34.65 37.06 25.22
C GLY A 51 34.25 35.62 25.51
N ALA A 52 35.21 34.80 25.95
CA ALA A 52 35.05 33.45 26.46
C ALA A 52 34.80 33.47 27.99
N ALA A 53 33.98 32.54 28.50
CA ALA A 53 34.03 31.93 29.84
C ALA A 53 32.78 31.04 30.02
N THR A 54 32.87 29.70 29.96
CA THR A 54 33.14 28.75 31.07
C THR A 54 32.15 28.80 32.24
N GLY A 55 31.54 27.64 32.54
CA GLY A 55 31.42 27.18 33.93
C GLY A 55 30.09 26.59 34.38
N ALA A 56 30.12 25.26 34.63
CA ALA A 56 29.59 24.55 35.82
C ALA A 56 28.08 24.65 36.15
N ALA A 57 27.31 23.55 36.08
CA ALA A 57 27.22 22.43 37.04
C ALA A 57 26.35 22.74 38.29
N GLY A 58 25.47 21.78 38.63
CA GLY A 58 24.74 21.70 39.91
C GLY A 58 23.22 21.73 39.71
N ALA A 59 22.52 20.60 39.66
CA ALA A 59 22.16 19.68 40.76
C ALA A 59 20.80 20.01 41.41
N SER A 60 19.95 18.98 41.40
CA SER A 60 19.01 18.53 42.44
C SER A 60 17.96 19.49 43.02
N GLY A 61 16.70 19.05 43.00
CA GLY A 61 15.66 19.59 43.87
C GLY A 61 14.33 18.87 43.69
N ALA A 62 14.17 17.74 44.37
CA ALA A 62 12.89 17.07 44.58
C ALA A 62 12.20 17.64 45.84
N ALA A 63 10.89 17.91 45.76
CA ALA A 63 9.90 17.92 46.85
C ALA A 63 8.52 18.12 46.18
N ALA A 64 7.59 17.16 46.19
CA ALA A 64 6.80 16.64 47.31
C ALA A 64 5.72 17.61 47.83
N GLY A 65 4.46 17.21 47.64
CA GLY A 65 3.34 17.53 48.54
C GLY A 65 2.28 18.51 48.01
N SER A 66 1.07 18.03 47.73
CA SER A 66 -0.09 18.44 48.55
C SER A 66 -1.35 17.64 48.21
N SER A 67 -1.88 17.03 49.26
CA SER A 67 -3.19 16.43 49.47
C SER A 67 -4.35 17.41 49.35
N GLY A 68 -5.54 16.88 49.05
CA GLY A 68 -6.82 17.56 49.32
C GLY A 68 -8.01 16.81 48.72
N GLY A 69 -8.64 15.95 49.51
CA GLY A 69 -9.88 15.26 49.16
C GLY A 69 -11.13 16.02 49.62
N SER A 70 -12.26 15.71 48.98
CA SER A 70 -13.60 15.77 49.60
C SER A 70 -14.58 14.90 48.82
N GLU A 71 -15.14 13.91 49.51
CA GLU A 71 -16.27 13.06 49.10
C GLU A 71 -17.59 13.85 49.09
N ALA A 72 -18.47 13.54 48.14
CA ALA A 72 -19.92 13.56 48.34
C ALA A 72 -20.60 12.59 47.35
N ALA A 73 -21.45 11.72 47.90
CA ALA A 73 -22.11 10.60 47.25
C ALA A 73 -23.36 10.97 46.44
N GLY A 74 -23.64 10.21 45.38
CA GLY A 74 -24.90 10.21 44.63
C GLY A 74 -24.98 9.06 43.61
N ALA A 75 -25.93 8.15 43.85
CA ALA A 75 -26.31 6.87 43.22
C ALA A 75 -26.39 6.78 41.66
N PRO A 76 -26.51 5.56 41.08
CA PRO A 76 -25.84 5.13 39.84
C PRO A 76 -26.70 5.21 38.57
N THR A 77 -26.05 5.45 37.43
CA THR A 77 -26.65 5.23 36.10
C THR A 77 -25.63 4.68 35.10
N ALA A 78 -26.02 3.55 34.50
CA ALA A 78 -25.71 3.06 33.16
C ALA A 78 -24.24 2.97 32.69
N ALA A 79 -23.74 1.73 32.68
CA ALA A 79 -22.93 1.12 31.62
C ALA A 79 -21.90 2.03 30.91
N ASN A 80 -20.72 2.19 31.51
CA ASN A 80 -19.54 2.62 30.78
C ASN A 80 -18.94 1.39 30.06
N ALA A 81 -19.06 1.37 28.74
CA ALA A 81 -18.20 0.57 27.89
C ALA A 81 -16.75 1.06 28.07
N ASP A 82 -15.82 0.13 28.31
CA ASP A 82 -14.41 0.45 28.43
C ASP A 82 -13.94 1.27 27.21
N PRO A 83 -13.25 2.40 27.43
CA PRO A 83 -12.68 3.14 26.32
C PRO A 83 -11.61 2.27 25.68
N LYS A 84 -11.86 1.85 24.43
CA LYS A 84 -10.85 1.20 23.56
C LYS A 84 -9.50 1.91 23.73
N PRO A 85 -8.40 1.15 23.85
CA PRO A 85 -7.07 1.74 24.02
C PRO A 85 -6.84 2.75 22.90
N LYS A 86 -6.64 4.01 23.28
CA LYS A 86 -6.35 5.08 22.33
C LYS A 86 -5.02 4.74 21.69
N THR A 87 -5.05 4.25 20.45
CA THR A 87 -3.88 4.07 19.60
C THR A 87 -3.01 5.32 19.73
N ARG A 88 -1.76 5.14 20.18
CA ARG A 88 -0.81 6.24 20.42
C ARG A 88 -0.76 7.10 19.16
N ARG A 89 -1.32 8.31 19.23
CA ARG A 89 -1.39 9.22 18.08
C ARG A 89 0.04 9.37 17.55
N LYS A 90 0.28 9.01 16.28
CA LYS A 90 1.58 9.22 15.64
C LYS A 90 1.95 10.69 15.88
N GLN A 91 3.07 10.93 16.55
CA GLN A 91 3.49 12.28 16.99
C GLN A 91 3.60 13.26 15.82
N HIS A 92 3.72 12.74 14.59
CA HIS A 92 3.80 13.51 13.37
C HIS A 92 2.93 12.84 12.31
N GLY A 93 1.98 13.59 11.76
CA GLY A 93 1.20 13.18 10.61
C GLY A 93 -0.21 13.77 10.55
N ILE A 94 -0.56 14.31 9.40
CA ILE A 94 -1.96 14.37 8.96
C ILE A 94 -2.47 12.91 8.93
N ALA A 95 -3.54 12.60 9.67
CA ALA A 95 -4.17 11.30 9.57
C ALA A 95 -4.58 11.04 8.09
N PRO A 96 -4.56 9.81 7.59
CA PRO A 96 -4.98 9.52 6.21
C PRO A 96 -6.35 10.14 5.86
N ASP A 97 -7.26 10.16 6.83
CA ASP A 97 -8.61 10.72 6.73
C ASP A 97 -8.67 12.26 6.80
N ASN A 98 -7.57 12.91 7.17
CA ASN A 98 -7.46 14.36 7.31
C ASN A 98 -6.81 15.04 6.10
N VAL A 99 -6.40 14.29 5.07
CA VAL A 99 -5.98 14.91 3.81
C VAL A 99 -7.24 15.43 3.13
N PRO A 100 -7.36 16.75 2.89
CA PRO A 100 -8.55 17.29 2.26
C PRO A 100 -8.81 16.60 0.92
N GLU A 101 -10.07 16.35 0.59
CA GLU A 101 -10.45 15.61 -0.61
C GLU A 101 -9.85 16.19 -1.89
N PHE A 102 -9.73 17.52 -1.96
CA PHE A 102 -9.10 18.24 -3.05
C PHE A 102 -7.58 17.97 -3.21
N ALA A 103 -6.93 17.41 -2.19
CA ALA A 103 -5.50 17.11 -2.15
C ALA A 103 -5.17 15.64 -2.44
N LYS A 104 -6.17 14.75 -2.55
CA LYS A 104 -6.01 13.29 -2.75
C LYS A 104 -5.15 12.94 -3.97
N ALA A 105 -5.26 13.68 -5.08
CA ALA A 105 -4.45 13.45 -6.28
C ALA A 105 -3.03 14.04 -6.19
N THR A 106 -2.85 15.14 -5.46
CA THR A 106 -1.57 15.85 -5.36
C THR A 106 -0.59 15.13 -4.43
N GLN A 107 -1.08 14.50 -3.38
CA GLN A 107 -0.25 13.79 -2.41
C GLN A 107 0.56 12.64 -3.05
N PRO A 108 -0.02 11.70 -3.83
CA PRO A 108 0.75 10.68 -4.54
C PRO A 108 1.82 11.28 -5.46
N ALA A 109 1.51 12.35 -6.20
CA ALA A 109 2.47 13.01 -7.08
C ALA A 109 3.64 13.64 -6.31
N PHE A 110 3.37 14.27 -5.17
CA PHE A 110 4.42 14.81 -4.32
C PHE A 110 5.29 13.69 -3.72
N GLN A 111 4.69 12.57 -3.33
CA GLN A 111 5.45 11.38 -2.91
C GLN A 111 6.32 10.81 -4.05
N ARG A 112 5.84 10.82 -5.32
CA ARG A 112 6.65 10.47 -6.49
C ARG A 112 7.81 11.42 -6.69
N HIS A 113 7.60 12.73 -6.49
CA HIS A 113 8.67 13.74 -6.55
C HIS A 113 9.75 13.49 -5.48
N ILE A 114 9.36 13.22 -4.24
CA ILE A 114 10.30 12.87 -3.15
C ILE A 114 11.04 11.57 -3.47
N ARG A 115 10.35 10.55 -3.97
CA ARG A 115 10.99 9.28 -4.37
C ARG A 115 11.95 9.46 -5.52
N MET A 116 11.61 10.26 -6.53
CA MET A 116 12.51 10.65 -7.61
C MET A 116 13.75 11.37 -7.06
N ALA A 117 13.55 12.34 -6.16
CA ALA A 117 14.63 13.09 -5.52
C ALA A 117 15.63 12.17 -4.81
N CYS A 118 15.13 11.18 -4.07
CA CYS A 118 15.92 10.16 -3.37
C CYS A 118 16.38 8.99 -4.26
N SER A 119 16.00 8.95 -5.55
CA SER A 119 16.24 7.81 -6.46
C SER A 119 15.66 6.45 -5.98
N LEU A 120 14.48 6.49 -5.35
CA LEU A 120 13.77 5.32 -4.79
C LEU A 120 12.62 4.85 -5.72
N PHE A 121 12.93 4.02 -6.70
CA PHE A 121 11.99 3.62 -7.76
C PHE A 121 11.01 2.50 -7.37
N THR A 122 11.22 1.83 -6.24
CA THR A 122 10.40 0.71 -5.77
C THR A 122 9.81 1.01 -4.38
N ALA A 123 8.70 0.36 -4.04
CA ALA A 123 8.03 0.59 -2.76
C ALA A 123 8.91 0.20 -1.55
N ASP A 124 9.78 -0.80 -1.73
CA ASP A 124 10.73 -1.34 -0.76
C ASP A 124 12.11 -0.67 -0.79
N ALA A 125 12.37 0.26 -1.72
CA ALA A 125 13.60 1.04 -1.72
C ALA A 125 13.62 1.98 -0.50
N VAL A 126 14.76 1.98 0.20
CA VAL A 126 14.99 2.71 1.45
C VAL A 126 16.20 3.62 1.37
N LEU A 127 16.31 4.55 2.33
CA LEU A 127 17.50 5.37 2.52
C LEU A 127 18.47 4.68 3.48
N THR A 128 19.76 4.79 3.19
CA THR A 128 20.84 4.41 4.11
C THR A 128 21.17 5.57 5.05
N PRO A 129 21.91 5.33 6.15
CA PRO A 129 22.48 6.39 6.98
C PRO A 129 23.20 7.46 6.14
N ALA A 130 23.08 8.72 6.57
CA ALA A 130 23.47 9.89 5.78
C ALA A 130 24.82 10.50 6.20
N ASP A 131 25.61 9.80 7.01
CA ASP A 131 26.82 10.33 7.67
C ASP A 131 27.76 11.07 6.69
N ASP A 132 28.12 10.43 5.57
CA ASP A 132 28.98 11.03 4.52
C ASP A 132 28.38 12.32 3.89
N PHE A 133 27.05 12.42 3.83
CA PHE A 133 26.37 13.57 3.24
C PHE A 133 26.26 14.73 4.22
N ILE A 134 26.05 14.42 5.51
CA ILE A 134 26.03 15.40 6.60
C ILE A 134 27.44 15.99 6.78
N ASP A 135 28.48 15.15 6.80
CA ASP A 135 29.88 15.61 6.86
C ASP A 135 30.24 16.59 5.73
N HIS A 136 29.71 16.34 4.53
CA HIS A 136 29.92 17.24 3.40
C HIS A 136 29.13 18.54 3.55
N TYR A 137 27.92 18.49 4.11
CA TYR A 137 27.09 19.65 4.38
C TYR A 137 27.72 20.54 5.45
N ASP A 138 28.12 19.98 6.58
CA ASP A 138 28.69 20.73 7.72
C ASP A 138 30.01 21.43 7.35
N LYS A 139 30.80 20.87 6.41
CA LYS A 139 32.02 21.51 5.91
C LYS A 139 31.75 22.76 5.06
N ARG A 140 30.54 22.91 4.52
CA ARG A 140 30.23 23.92 3.50
C ARG A 140 29.22 24.95 3.96
N PHE A 141 28.37 24.60 4.92
CA PHE A 141 27.27 25.43 5.36
C PHE A 141 27.62 26.11 6.68
N ASP A 142 27.88 27.42 6.63
CA ASP A 142 27.81 28.29 7.80
C ASP A 142 26.34 28.71 7.94
N GLY A 143 25.73 28.44 9.09
CA GLY A 143 24.28 28.53 9.30
C GLY A 143 23.66 29.84 8.81
N ASP A 144 22.56 29.74 8.06
CA ASP A 144 21.75 30.88 7.61
C ASP A 144 20.46 30.93 8.45
N ASP A 145 20.08 32.13 8.94
CA ASP A 145 18.96 32.30 9.88
C ASP A 145 17.58 32.08 9.22
N ASP A 146 17.45 32.26 7.89
CA ASP A 146 16.22 32.01 7.12
C ASP A 146 16.46 31.03 5.96
N MET A 147 16.40 29.74 6.30
CA MET A 147 16.59 28.63 5.36
C MET A 147 15.54 28.58 4.24
N GLU A 148 14.31 29.02 4.50
CA GLU A 148 13.24 28.99 3.50
C GLU A 148 13.49 30.02 2.40
N ALA A 149 13.77 31.28 2.80
CA ALA A 149 14.12 32.34 1.87
C ALA A 149 15.41 32.02 1.11
N HIS A 150 16.42 31.49 1.81
CA HIS A 150 17.68 31.05 1.22
C HIS A 150 17.42 30.02 0.11
N VAL A 151 16.67 28.95 0.39
CA VAL A 151 16.35 27.91 -0.59
C VAL A 151 15.54 28.44 -1.76
N ARG A 152 14.54 29.30 -1.52
CA ARG A 152 13.76 29.92 -2.60
C ARG A 152 14.66 30.69 -3.57
N SER A 153 15.60 31.49 -3.04
CA SER A 153 16.55 32.24 -3.86
C SER A 153 17.44 31.31 -4.71
N LEU A 154 17.90 30.20 -4.12
CA LEU A 154 18.72 29.21 -4.82
C LEU A 154 17.94 28.45 -5.90
N VAL A 155 16.67 28.13 -5.62
CA VAL A 155 15.76 27.49 -6.56
C VAL A 155 15.48 28.41 -7.76
N ASP A 156 15.35 29.73 -7.54
CA ASP A 156 15.22 30.69 -8.62
C ASP A 156 16.47 30.75 -9.51
N VAL A 157 17.66 30.71 -8.90
CA VAL A 157 18.94 30.63 -9.64
C VAL A 157 19.07 29.30 -10.40
N ALA A 158 18.51 28.21 -9.86
CA ALA A 158 18.53 26.88 -10.48
C ALA A 158 17.66 26.76 -11.75
N ARG A 159 16.83 27.76 -12.07
CA ARG A 159 16.12 27.84 -13.35
C ARG A 159 17.06 27.94 -14.55
N GLN A 160 18.31 28.35 -14.33
CA GLN A 160 19.30 28.45 -15.39
C GLN A 160 19.72 27.05 -15.88
N PRO A 161 19.89 26.86 -17.21
CA PRO A 161 20.29 25.57 -17.77
C PRO A 161 21.60 25.05 -17.18
N ASN A 162 21.59 23.81 -16.68
CA ASN A 162 22.78 23.13 -16.19
C ASN A 162 22.95 21.80 -16.92
N ALA A 163 24.01 21.67 -17.72
CA ALA A 163 24.27 20.50 -18.55
C ALA A 163 24.52 19.22 -17.72
N ASP A 164 25.20 19.35 -16.58
CA ASP A 164 25.47 18.22 -15.69
C ASP A 164 24.19 17.76 -15.00
N ALA A 165 23.33 18.69 -14.59
CA ALA A 165 22.03 18.38 -14.02
C ALA A 165 21.12 17.66 -15.04
N LEU A 166 21.14 18.07 -16.31
CA LEU A 166 20.39 17.43 -17.38
C LEU A 166 20.92 16.03 -17.69
N LYS A 167 22.24 15.84 -17.66
CA LYS A 167 22.86 14.51 -17.81
C LYS A 167 22.45 13.59 -16.67
N ARG A 168 22.42 14.09 -15.43
CA ARG A 168 21.97 13.35 -14.25
C ARG A 168 20.49 12.98 -14.35
N ALA A 169 19.63 13.91 -14.77
CA ALA A 169 18.21 13.67 -15.01
C ALA A 169 17.96 12.57 -16.05
N LYS A 170 18.64 12.62 -17.19
CA LYS A 170 18.52 11.59 -18.24
C LYS A 170 18.98 10.21 -17.75
N ARG A 171 20.02 10.14 -16.92
CA ARG A 171 20.47 8.89 -16.30
C ARG A 171 19.40 8.34 -15.35
N LEU A 172 18.85 9.17 -14.47
CA LEU A 172 17.77 8.78 -13.56
C LEU A 172 16.56 8.23 -14.33
N LEU A 173 16.12 8.90 -15.41
CA LEU A 173 15.00 8.43 -16.22
C LEU A 173 15.30 7.09 -16.91
N LYS A 174 16.56 6.84 -17.30
CA LYS A 174 16.96 5.55 -17.85
C LYS A 174 16.86 4.45 -16.79
N GLU A 175 17.32 4.71 -15.56
CA GLU A 175 17.22 3.79 -14.43
C GLU A 175 15.75 3.51 -14.07
N ALA A 176 14.93 4.55 -13.97
CA ALA A 176 13.49 4.43 -13.73
C ALA A 176 12.80 3.58 -14.81
N LYS A 177 13.14 3.77 -16.09
CA LYS A 177 12.60 2.94 -17.20
C LYS A 177 13.03 1.49 -17.09
N VAL A 178 14.29 1.21 -16.76
CA VAL A 178 14.77 -0.17 -16.55
C VAL A 178 13.98 -0.86 -15.44
N VAL A 179 13.69 -0.15 -14.34
CA VAL A 179 12.87 -0.68 -13.25
C VAL A 179 11.40 -0.84 -13.68
N ALA A 180 10.85 0.14 -14.40
CA ALA A 180 9.46 0.14 -14.88
C ALA A 180 9.18 -0.95 -15.93
N ASP A 181 10.20 -1.37 -16.68
CA ASP A 181 10.11 -2.41 -17.71
C ASP A 181 10.58 -3.80 -17.20
N GLY A 182 11.17 -3.86 -16.00
CA GLY A 182 11.77 -5.06 -15.44
C GLY A 182 10.77 -6.15 -15.02
N ASP A 183 11.30 -7.32 -14.68
CA ASP A 183 10.49 -8.54 -14.41
C ASP A 183 9.55 -8.38 -13.18
N GLY A 184 9.85 -7.43 -12.28
CA GLY A 184 9.01 -7.01 -11.15
C GLY A 184 7.91 -5.97 -11.48
N ALA A 185 7.84 -5.44 -12.70
CA ALA A 185 7.01 -4.30 -13.08
C ALA A 185 5.49 -4.52 -13.04
N ALA A 186 5.02 -5.77 -12.97
CA ALA A 186 3.59 -6.04 -12.81
C ALA A 186 3.21 -5.93 -11.33
N GLY A 187 2.93 -4.70 -10.91
CA GLY A 187 2.50 -4.34 -9.56
C GLY A 187 2.82 -2.88 -9.21
N GLU A 188 2.62 -2.52 -7.95
CA GLU A 188 2.85 -1.18 -7.39
C GLU A 188 4.30 -0.69 -7.59
N TYR A 189 5.26 -1.62 -7.63
CA TYR A 189 6.67 -1.38 -7.97
C TYR A 189 6.90 -0.76 -9.35
N GLY A 190 6.17 -1.23 -10.35
CA GLY A 190 6.29 -0.69 -11.70
C GLY A 190 5.62 0.67 -11.83
N ASN A 191 4.59 0.96 -11.02
CA ASN A 191 3.86 2.21 -11.10
C ASN A 191 4.71 3.38 -10.61
N ILE A 192 5.39 3.26 -9.46
CA ILE A 192 6.29 4.31 -8.97
C ILE A 192 7.33 4.69 -10.02
N ALA A 193 8.02 3.69 -10.58
CA ALA A 193 9.05 3.91 -11.58
C ALA A 193 8.49 4.48 -12.89
N ARG A 194 7.30 4.03 -13.32
CA ARG A 194 6.62 4.53 -14.52
C ARG A 194 6.17 5.98 -14.37
N ASP A 195 5.54 6.31 -13.25
CA ASP A 195 5.12 7.67 -12.90
C ASP A 195 6.33 8.63 -12.93
N ILE A 196 7.47 8.20 -12.36
CA ILE A 196 8.72 8.98 -12.39
C ILE A 196 9.28 9.09 -13.82
N ALA A 197 9.19 8.03 -14.62
CA ALA A 197 9.70 8.02 -15.99
C ALA A 197 8.91 8.93 -16.95
N GLU A 198 7.70 9.34 -16.57
CA GLU A 198 6.84 10.27 -17.33
C GLU A 198 7.19 11.74 -17.07
N ILE A 199 7.94 12.05 -16.01
CA ILE A 199 8.36 13.42 -15.70
C ILE A 199 9.40 13.88 -16.75
N PRO A 200 9.20 15.02 -17.44
CA PRO A 200 10.16 15.56 -18.38
C PRO A 200 11.56 15.77 -17.77
N ALA A 201 12.59 15.41 -18.54
CA ALA A 201 13.99 15.47 -18.08
C ALA A 201 14.43 16.89 -17.67
N GLU A 202 13.82 17.91 -18.28
CA GLU A 202 14.05 19.32 -18.01
C GLU A 202 13.63 19.70 -16.58
N HIS A 203 12.51 19.16 -16.10
CA HIS A 203 12.02 19.40 -14.75
C HIS A 203 12.89 18.69 -13.70
N ILE A 204 13.33 17.47 -13.99
CA ILE A 204 14.27 16.74 -13.13
C ILE A 204 15.64 17.43 -13.11
N SER A 205 16.06 17.98 -14.26
CA SER A 205 17.28 18.78 -14.36
C SER A 205 17.20 20.03 -13.50
N PHE A 206 16.06 20.72 -13.50
CA PHE A 206 15.82 21.86 -12.62
C PHE A 206 15.96 21.48 -11.13
N PHE A 207 15.35 20.35 -10.72
CA PHE A 207 15.50 19.83 -9.36
C PHE A 207 16.98 19.60 -8.99
N TYR A 208 17.75 18.92 -9.84
CA TYR A 208 19.18 18.69 -9.57
C TYR A 208 20.01 19.99 -9.58
N GLY A 209 19.60 20.98 -10.39
CA GLY A 209 20.14 22.32 -10.32
C GLY A 209 19.96 22.93 -8.92
N ALA A 210 18.77 22.83 -8.34
CA ALA A 210 18.46 23.35 -7.01
C ALA A 210 19.29 22.65 -5.91
N VAL A 211 19.39 21.33 -5.95
CA VAL A 211 20.23 20.54 -5.02
C VAL A 211 21.69 20.99 -5.08
N SER A 212 22.24 21.12 -6.29
CA SER A 212 23.64 21.54 -6.48
C SER A 212 23.88 22.97 -6.01
N LYS A 213 22.92 23.89 -6.21
CA LYS A 213 23.01 25.29 -5.78
C LYS A 213 22.87 25.45 -4.27
N ALA A 214 22.09 24.59 -3.62
CA ALA A 214 22.03 24.45 -2.16
C ALA A 214 23.28 23.84 -1.53
N GLY A 215 24.32 23.56 -2.33
CA GLY A 215 25.59 23.06 -1.84
C GLY A 215 25.59 21.57 -1.48
N LEU A 216 24.46 20.87 -1.69
CA LEU A 216 24.30 19.45 -1.42
C LEU A 216 24.94 18.60 -2.52
N LYS A 217 25.59 17.51 -2.11
CA LYS A 217 26.13 16.49 -3.04
C LYS A 217 25.00 15.71 -3.74
N THR A 218 23.96 15.38 -2.99
CA THR A 218 22.77 14.68 -3.45
C THR A 218 21.60 15.00 -2.53
N PHE A 219 20.38 14.75 -2.99
CA PHE A 219 19.20 14.81 -2.13
C PHE A 219 19.09 13.48 -1.38
N HIS A 220 19.43 13.50 -0.10
CA HIS A 220 19.45 12.32 0.76
C HIS A 220 19.11 12.75 2.19
N PRO A 221 17.83 12.95 2.51
CA PRO A 221 17.43 13.38 3.84
C PRO A 221 17.84 12.34 4.88
N ASP A 222 18.21 12.81 6.07
CA ASP A 222 18.62 11.95 7.17
C ASP A 222 17.39 11.47 7.95
N VAL A 223 16.98 10.24 7.65
CA VAL A 223 15.85 9.58 8.33
C VAL A 223 16.23 8.97 9.68
N PHE A 224 17.51 8.83 9.98
CA PHE A 224 18.01 8.25 11.23
C PHE A 224 18.23 9.32 12.31
N GLY A 225 18.56 10.55 11.92
CA GLY A 225 18.70 11.68 12.82
C GLY A 225 17.42 12.45 13.12
N PRO A 226 17.57 13.65 13.73
CA PRO A 226 16.45 14.48 14.16
C PRO A 226 15.79 15.20 12.97
N LEU A 227 14.45 15.22 12.96
CA LEU A 227 13.62 15.89 11.95
C LEU A 227 13.97 17.37 11.76
N GLN A 228 14.27 18.06 12.87
CA GLN A 228 14.51 19.50 12.90
C GLN A 228 15.99 19.87 12.72
N SER A 229 16.86 18.94 12.30
CA SER A 229 18.22 19.32 11.92
C SER A 229 18.18 20.30 10.75
N THR A 230 19.13 21.25 10.71
CA THR A 230 19.26 22.18 9.59
C THR A 230 19.37 21.43 8.26
N TYR A 231 20.17 20.36 8.22
CA TYR A 231 20.29 19.45 7.08
C TYR A 231 18.93 18.94 6.57
N ASN A 232 18.05 18.49 7.47
CA ASN A 232 16.75 17.95 7.11
C ASN A 232 15.73 19.02 6.75
N VAL A 233 15.75 20.16 7.45
CA VAL A 233 14.97 21.35 7.12
C VAL A 233 15.30 21.82 5.69
N LEU A 234 16.58 21.84 5.30
CA LEU A 234 17.03 22.16 3.95
C LEU A 234 16.41 21.23 2.90
N HIS A 235 16.45 19.92 3.13
CA HIS A 235 15.87 18.93 2.22
C HIS A 235 14.36 19.12 2.04
N ARG A 236 13.63 19.38 3.12
CA ARG A 236 12.19 19.69 3.06
C ARG A 236 11.94 20.90 2.17
N HIS A 237 12.63 22.01 2.43
CA HIS A 237 12.43 23.25 1.67
C HIS A 237 12.77 23.08 0.18
N ILE A 238 13.81 22.30 -0.16
CA ILE A 238 14.16 21.98 -1.55
C ILE A 238 13.05 21.15 -2.21
N ALA A 239 12.56 20.09 -1.55
CA ALA A 239 11.51 19.24 -2.09
C ALA A 239 10.21 20.01 -2.35
N VAL A 240 9.75 20.79 -1.37
CA VAL A 240 8.52 21.60 -1.49
C VAL A 240 8.67 22.63 -2.61
N SER A 241 9.73 23.44 -2.57
CA SER A 241 9.93 24.53 -3.55
C SER A 241 10.04 24.02 -4.98
N THR A 242 10.79 22.93 -5.19
CA THR A 242 10.95 22.36 -6.54
C THR A 242 9.68 21.70 -7.03
N PHE A 243 8.92 21.01 -6.17
CA PHE A 243 7.63 20.44 -6.53
C PHE A 243 6.64 21.51 -6.97
N SER A 244 6.48 22.56 -6.16
CA SER A 244 5.57 23.68 -6.47
C SER A 244 5.87 24.32 -7.82
N ASN A 245 7.16 24.57 -8.12
CA ASN A 245 7.57 25.13 -9.41
C ASN A 245 7.30 24.19 -10.58
N ILE A 246 7.65 22.90 -10.44
CA ILE A 246 7.42 21.91 -11.51
C ILE A 246 5.92 21.71 -11.76
N ALA A 247 5.10 21.71 -10.71
CA ALA A 247 3.64 21.62 -10.82
C ALA A 247 3.05 22.83 -11.56
N GLN A 248 3.51 24.05 -11.27
CA GLN A 248 3.12 25.26 -12.00
C GLN A 248 3.52 25.21 -13.49
N TRP A 249 4.60 24.51 -13.83
CA TRP A 249 5.02 24.27 -15.21
C TRP A 249 4.37 23.04 -15.85
N HIS A 250 3.36 22.46 -15.21
CA HIS A 250 2.64 21.28 -15.68
C HIS A 250 3.52 20.03 -15.83
N GLY A 251 4.64 19.95 -15.12
CA GLY A 251 5.57 18.81 -15.19
C GLY A 251 5.02 17.49 -14.64
N PHE A 252 3.92 17.56 -13.87
CA PHE A 252 3.19 16.41 -13.33
C PHE A 252 1.82 16.20 -14.00
N SER A 253 1.65 16.62 -15.26
CA SER A 253 0.36 16.52 -15.96
C SER A 253 -0.23 15.11 -15.97
N ALA A 254 0.60 14.07 -16.05
CA ALA A 254 0.15 12.68 -16.04
C ALA A 254 -0.37 12.18 -14.68
N LEU A 255 -0.09 12.92 -13.59
CA LEU A 255 -0.50 12.60 -12.22
C LEU A 255 -1.63 13.49 -11.71
N GLU A 256 -2.27 14.27 -12.60
CA GLU A 256 -3.47 15.08 -12.31
C GLU A 256 -3.31 16.01 -11.09
N VAL A 257 -2.13 16.61 -10.94
CA VAL A 257 -1.81 17.48 -9.81
C VAL A 257 -2.66 18.76 -9.82
N SER A 258 -3.26 19.08 -8.68
CA SER A 258 -3.92 20.36 -8.47
C SER A 258 -2.89 21.44 -8.17
N VAL A 259 -2.76 22.41 -9.07
CA VAL A 259 -1.79 23.52 -8.93
C VAL A 259 -2.04 24.32 -7.65
N ASN A 260 -3.31 24.52 -7.25
CA ASN A 260 -3.66 25.24 -6.03
C ASN A 260 -3.11 24.55 -4.77
N VAL A 261 -3.18 23.21 -4.73
CA VAL A 261 -2.61 22.41 -3.63
C VAL A 261 -1.10 22.41 -3.71
N ALA A 262 -0.54 22.31 -4.91
CA ALA A 262 0.89 22.33 -5.13
C ALA A 262 1.53 23.70 -4.79
N THR A 263 0.76 24.76 -4.62
CA THR A 263 1.24 26.07 -4.14
C THR A 263 1.14 26.25 -2.63
N ASP A 264 0.44 25.37 -1.91
CA ASP A 264 0.32 25.44 -0.45
C ASP A 264 1.59 24.88 0.21
N TYR A 265 2.49 25.79 0.57
CA TYR A 265 3.79 25.45 1.14
C TYR A 265 3.69 24.70 2.47
N HIS A 266 2.74 25.09 3.32
CA HIS A 266 2.57 24.52 4.65
C HIS A 266 2.06 23.08 4.52
N LEU A 267 1.00 22.89 3.73
CA LEU A 267 0.44 21.57 3.48
C LEU A 267 1.48 20.62 2.87
N LEU A 268 2.26 21.08 1.88
CA LEU A 268 3.34 20.27 1.31
C LEU A 268 4.44 19.96 2.32
N SER A 269 4.77 20.89 3.22
CA SER A 269 5.74 20.63 4.29
C SER A 269 5.26 19.55 5.25
N GLU A 270 3.98 19.58 5.65
CA GLU A 270 3.37 18.52 6.48
C GLU A 270 3.31 17.18 5.74
N MET A 271 2.98 17.18 4.45
CA MET A 271 2.99 15.97 3.61
C MET A 271 4.41 15.39 3.50
N TYR A 272 5.43 16.25 3.38
CA TYR A 272 6.82 15.84 3.35
C TYR A 272 7.21 15.17 4.65
N ASP A 273 6.94 15.81 5.79
CA ASP A 273 7.29 15.28 7.11
C ASP A 273 6.60 13.94 7.38
N ASN A 274 5.31 13.84 7.06
CA ASN A 274 4.55 12.58 7.17
C ASN A 274 5.17 11.47 6.30
N PHE A 275 5.46 11.77 5.04
CA PHE A 275 5.96 10.74 4.12
C PHE A 275 7.40 10.33 4.41
N VAL A 276 8.31 11.29 4.62
CA VAL A 276 9.73 11.02 4.86
C VAL A 276 9.95 10.42 6.24
N TYR A 277 9.37 11.00 7.29
CA TYR A 277 9.62 10.57 8.68
C TYR A 277 8.57 9.62 9.26
N GLY A 278 7.45 9.44 8.57
CA GLY A 278 6.55 8.32 8.81
C GLY A 278 6.95 7.11 7.97
N THR A 279 6.74 7.20 6.66
CA THR A 279 6.87 6.03 5.75
C THR A 279 8.32 5.68 5.43
N ILE A 280 9.11 6.61 4.89
CA ILE A 280 10.50 6.29 4.47
C ILE A 280 11.36 5.94 5.67
N LYS A 281 11.26 6.68 6.78
CA LYS A 281 11.95 6.37 8.04
C LYS A 281 11.57 5.01 8.58
N GLY A 282 10.28 4.71 8.71
CA GLY A 282 9.82 3.40 9.20
C GLY A 282 10.35 2.25 8.35
N ASN A 283 10.29 2.39 7.03
CA ASN A 283 10.83 1.40 6.10
C ASN A 283 12.36 1.27 6.22
N SER A 284 13.08 2.39 6.26
CA SER A 284 14.54 2.40 6.32
C SER A 284 15.06 1.78 7.62
N HIS A 285 14.43 2.05 8.76
CA HIS A 285 14.77 1.40 10.03
C HIS A 285 14.45 -0.11 10.01
N LYS A 286 13.30 -0.52 9.47
CA LYS A 286 12.93 -1.94 9.36
C LYS A 286 13.95 -2.71 8.50
N GLU A 287 14.33 -2.15 7.36
CA GLU A 287 15.29 -2.76 6.44
C GLU A 287 16.72 -2.73 6.99
N PHE A 288 17.11 -1.66 7.71
CA PHE A 288 18.42 -1.57 8.37
C PHE A 288 18.58 -2.63 9.47
N ASN A 289 17.56 -2.83 10.29
CA ASN A 289 17.57 -3.82 11.37
C ASN A 289 17.46 -5.25 10.84
N THR A 290 16.58 -5.47 9.86
CA THR A 290 16.32 -6.78 9.27
C THR A 290 16.30 -6.67 7.74
N PRO A 291 17.47 -6.82 7.09
CA PRO A 291 17.57 -6.76 5.64
C PRO A 291 16.66 -7.77 4.93
N GLY A 292 15.94 -7.33 3.92
CA GLY A 292 14.96 -8.09 3.14
C GLY A 292 13.56 -8.17 3.75
N SER A 293 13.33 -7.58 4.92
CA SER A 293 12.02 -7.64 5.60
C SER A 293 10.92 -6.94 4.81
N LEU A 294 11.20 -5.81 4.15
CA LEU A 294 10.22 -5.09 3.34
C LEU A 294 9.81 -5.86 2.09
N ALA A 295 10.79 -6.46 1.40
CA ALA A 295 10.53 -7.27 0.22
C ALA A 295 9.63 -8.46 0.57
N LEU A 296 9.88 -9.13 1.71
CA LEU A 296 9.04 -10.22 2.22
C LEU A 296 7.63 -9.74 2.60
N ALA A 297 7.53 -8.62 3.32
CA ALA A 297 6.25 -8.03 3.73
C ALA A 297 5.38 -7.69 2.49
N HIS A 298 5.97 -7.06 1.47
CA HIS A 298 5.27 -6.77 0.22
C HIS A 298 4.89 -8.03 -0.57
N GLN A 299 5.74 -9.06 -0.60
CA GLN A 299 5.37 -10.34 -1.22
C GLN A 299 4.16 -10.96 -0.53
N ARG A 300 4.14 -10.94 0.81
CA ARG A 300 3.01 -11.38 1.64
C ARG A 300 1.75 -10.56 1.38
N GLN A 301 1.83 -9.24 1.43
CA GLN A 301 0.67 -8.37 1.18
C GLN A 301 0.09 -8.59 -0.22
N ASN A 302 0.93 -8.73 -1.24
CA ASN A 302 0.49 -9.02 -2.60
C ASN A 302 -0.21 -10.37 -2.71
N ALA A 303 0.25 -11.39 -1.99
CA ALA A 303 -0.41 -12.69 -1.94
C ALA A 303 -1.77 -12.61 -1.24
N VAL A 304 -1.88 -11.86 -0.13
CA VAL A 304 -3.15 -11.60 0.56
C VAL A 304 -4.13 -10.84 -0.35
N LYS A 305 -3.72 -9.73 -0.98
CA LYS A 305 -4.57 -8.97 -1.93
C LYS A 305 -5.08 -9.85 -3.08
N ARG A 306 -4.23 -10.74 -3.62
CA ARG A 306 -4.64 -11.70 -4.66
C ARG A 306 -5.67 -12.71 -4.13
N ARG A 307 -5.47 -13.19 -2.89
CA ARG A 307 -6.39 -14.11 -2.21
C ARG A 307 -7.77 -13.46 -2.02
N ALA A 308 -7.81 -12.24 -1.47
CA ALA A 308 -9.03 -11.47 -1.26
C ALA A 308 -9.80 -11.25 -2.58
N ARG A 309 -9.17 -10.67 -3.60
CA ARG A 309 -9.80 -10.42 -4.91
C ARG A 309 -10.39 -11.68 -5.52
N ARG A 310 -9.69 -12.81 -5.40
CA ARG A 310 -10.20 -14.09 -5.90
C ARG A 310 -11.41 -14.57 -5.12
N SER A 311 -11.33 -14.46 -3.79
CA SER A 311 -12.44 -14.78 -2.91
C SER A 311 -13.69 -14.02 -3.34
N ASP A 312 -13.57 -12.72 -3.57
CA ASP A 312 -14.68 -11.87 -4.01
C ASP A 312 -15.25 -12.33 -5.34
N VAL A 313 -14.41 -12.54 -6.35
CA VAL A 313 -14.85 -12.98 -7.68
C VAL A 313 -15.58 -14.32 -7.60
N ARG A 314 -15.07 -15.28 -6.82
CA ARG A 314 -15.71 -16.60 -6.65
C ARG A 314 -16.98 -16.49 -5.82
N TYR A 315 -16.98 -15.72 -4.74
CA TYR A 315 -18.16 -15.47 -3.92
C TYR A 315 -19.29 -14.87 -4.75
N GLN A 316 -19.00 -13.84 -5.54
CA GLN A 316 -19.98 -13.24 -6.45
C GLN A 316 -20.50 -14.25 -7.47
N LYS A 317 -19.62 -15.07 -8.06
CA LYS A 317 -20.05 -16.11 -9.01
C LYS A 317 -20.95 -17.16 -8.35
N VAL A 318 -20.59 -17.66 -7.17
CA VAL A 318 -21.37 -18.62 -6.39
C VAL A 318 -22.73 -18.03 -6.01
N LYS A 319 -22.77 -16.75 -5.63
CA LYS A 319 -23.99 -16.01 -5.33
C LYS A 319 -24.88 -15.87 -6.55
N GLN A 320 -24.32 -15.48 -7.71
CA GLN A 320 -25.05 -15.40 -8.99
C GLN A 320 -25.64 -16.75 -9.42
N LEU A 321 -24.95 -17.86 -9.13
CA LEU A 321 -25.46 -19.20 -9.42
C LEU A 321 -26.60 -19.64 -8.48
N GLY A 322 -26.88 -18.89 -7.41
CA GLY A 322 -27.94 -19.18 -6.45
C GLY A 322 -27.62 -20.32 -5.50
N TYR A 323 -26.34 -20.52 -5.16
CA TYR A 323 -25.93 -21.60 -4.27
C TYR A 323 -26.26 -21.30 -2.80
N ARG A 324 -26.41 -22.36 -1.99
CA ARG A 324 -26.75 -22.27 -0.56
C ARG A 324 -25.70 -21.50 0.25
N LYS A 325 -26.14 -20.89 1.37
CA LYS A 325 -25.27 -20.13 2.29
C LYS A 325 -24.02 -20.90 2.77
N PRO A 326 -24.06 -22.20 3.14
CA PRO A 326 -22.84 -22.93 3.50
C PRO A 326 -21.78 -22.95 2.37
N ILE A 327 -22.20 -23.04 1.11
CA ILE A 327 -21.30 -23.00 -0.05
C ILE A 327 -20.75 -21.59 -0.28
N LEU A 328 -21.54 -20.55 0.00
CA LEU A 328 -21.06 -19.17 -0.01
C LEU A 328 -19.97 -18.93 1.04
N ARG A 329 -20.12 -19.47 2.25
CA ARG A 329 -19.07 -19.41 3.28
C ARG A 329 -17.78 -20.12 2.84
N MET A 330 -17.91 -21.21 2.08
CA MET A 330 -16.76 -21.87 1.45
C MET A 330 -16.06 -20.98 0.40
N ALA A 331 -16.65 -19.87 -0.03
CA ALA A 331 -16.03 -18.91 -0.92
C ALA A 331 -15.47 -17.66 -0.19
N GLU A 332 -15.36 -17.67 1.14
CA GLU A 332 -14.73 -16.60 1.94
C GLU A 332 -13.19 -16.62 1.88
N GLU A 333 -12.53 -15.52 2.27
CA GLU A 333 -11.10 -15.34 2.02
C GLU A 333 -10.24 -16.41 2.71
N ALA A 334 -10.63 -16.80 3.92
CA ALA A 334 -9.89 -17.76 4.74
C ALA A 334 -9.85 -19.17 4.14
N THR A 335 -10.78 -19.54 3.26
CA THR A 335 -10.85 -20.88 2.64
C THR A 335 -10.01 -21.01 1.37
N HIS A 336 -9.57 -19.89 0.81
CA HIS A 336 -8.80 -19.81 -0.43
C HIS A 336 -7.33 -20.18 -0.24
N SER A 337 -6.76 -20.88 -1.22
CA SER A 337 -5.32 -21.17 -1.26
C SER A 337 -4.50 -19.91 -1.50
N ASP A 338 -3.31 -19.91 -0.93
CA ASP A 338 -2.28 -18.93 -1.23
C ASP A 338 -1.69 -19.15 -2.61
N ASP A 339 -1.53 -18.06 -3.35
CA ASP A 339 -0.78 -18.05 -4.60
C ASP A 339 0.53 -17.33 -4.44
N GLU A 340 1.59 -18.05 -4.76
CA GLU A 340 2.89 -17.46 -4.95
C GLU A 340 3.23 -17.51 -6.44
N ARG A 341 3.96 -16.50 -6.90
CA ARG A 341 4.47 -16.53 -8.28
C ARG A 341 5.51 -17.64 -8.38
N VAL A 342 5.54 -18.32 -9.53
CA VAL A 342 6.62 -19.27 -9.84
C VAL A 342 7.97 -18.51 -9.75
N PRO A 343 8.92 -18.94 -8.91
CA PRO A 343 10.25 -18.36 -8.89
C PRO A 343 10.93 -18.50 -10.27
N GLY A 344 11.45 -17.40 -10.82
CA GLY A 344 12.18 -17.43 -12.10
C GLY A 344 11.32 -17.57 -13.36
N GLY A 345 9.99 -17.35 -13.28
CA GLY A 345 9.14 -17.31 -14.47
C GLY A 345 9.46 -16.11 -15.38
N ASP A 346 9.71 -16.37 -16.67
CA ASP A 346 9.94 -15.36 -17.71
C ASP A 346 8.85 -14.29 -17.68
N SER A 347 9.22 -13.05 -17.36
CA SER A 347 8.30 -11.93 -17.10
C SER A 347 7.37 -11.60 -18.26
N ARG A 348 7.75 -12.02 -19.47
CA ARG A 348 7.06 -11.77 -20.74
C ARG A 348 6.12 -12.90 -21.16
N LYS A 349 6.18 -14.09 -20.55
CA LYS A 349 5.33 -15.24 -20.89
C LYS A 349 4.51 -15.65 -19.67
N LYS A 350 3.19 -15.37 -19.73
CA LYS A 350 2.13 -15.85 -18.83
C LYS A 350 2.65 -16.30 -17.45
N ARG A 351 2.78 -15.34 -16.54
CA ARG A 351 3.21 -15.57 -15.15
C ARG A 351 2.30 -16.63 -14.53
N GLY A 352 2.79 -17.87 -14.43
CA GLY A 352 2.07 -18.92 -13.74
C GLY A 352 2.02 -18.59 -12.26
N LEU A 353 0.87 -18.82 -11.63
CA LEU A 353 0.78 -18.84 -10.17
C LEU A 353 0.85 -20.29 -9.69
N LEU A 354 1.57 -20.51 -8.59
CA LEU A 354 1.58 -21.78 -7.88
C LEU A 354 0.53 -21.74 -6.78
N LYS A 355 -0.43 -22.67 -6.86
CA LYS A 355 -1.45 -22.92 -5.85
C LYS A 355 -0.83 -23.79 -4.77
N PHE A 356 -0.70 -23.26 -3.56
CA PHE A 356 -0.28 -24.06 -2.41
C PHE A 356 -1.49 -24.79 -1.82
N PRO A 357 -1.39 -26.09 -1.52
CA PRO A 357 -2.41 -26.77 -0.74
C PRO A 357 -2.50 -26.14 0.66
N LYS A 358 -3.73 -26.02 1.18
CA LYS A 358 -3.94 -25.68 2.59
C LYS A 358 -3.95 -26.97 3.38
N SER A 359 -3.26 -26.96 4.52
CA SER A 359 -3.25 -28.10 5.44
C SER A 359 -4.68 -28.45 5.84
N GLY A 360 -4.99 -29.75 5.82
CA GLY A 360 -6.30 -30.25 6.24
C GLY A 360 -7.47 -29.94 5.32
N ARG A 361 -7.28 -29.27 4.16
CA ARG A 361 -8.39 -28.96 3.25
C ARG A 361 -8.83 -30.18 2.44
N ASN A 362 -10.14 -30.42 2.41
CA ASN A 362 -10.79 -31.46 1.63
C ASN A 362 -10.54 -31.28 0.11
N VAL A 363 -10.28 -32.39 -0.58
CA VAL A 363 -10.06 -32.44 -2.04
C VAL A 363 -11.28 -31.99 -2.84
N ILE A 364 -12.50 -32.23 -2.34
CA ILE A 364 -13.76 -31.82 -2.99
C ILE A 364 -13.80 -30.31 -3.21
N LEU A 365 -13.37 -29.53 -2.21
CA LEU A 365 -13.36 -28.07 -2.29
C LEU A 365 -12.39 -27.58 -3.38
N GLY A 366 -11.26 -28.27 -3.56
CA GLY A 366 -10.32 -28.01 -4.64
C GLY A 366 -10.99 -28.15 -6.02
N ALA A 367 -11.67 -29.26 -6.24
CA ALA A 367 -12.40 -29.53 -7.48
C ALA A 367 -13.55 -28.54 -7.71
N PHE A 368 -14.32 -28.22 -6.66
CA PHE A 368 -15.38 -27.23 -6.73
C PHE A 368 -14.88 -25.85 -7.18
N TYR A 369 -13.76 -25.39 -6.62
CA TYR A 369 -13.16 -24.13 -7.06
C TYR A 369 -12.74 -24.16 -8.52
N ASP A 370 -12.15 -25.26 -8.98
CA ASP A 370 -11.72 -25.40 -10.37
C ASP A 370 -12.95 -25.34 -11.32
N THR A 371 -14.09 -25.92 -10.91
CA THR A 371 -15.39 -25.76 -11.61
C THR A 371 -15.86 -24.30 -11.65
N ILE A 372 -15.83 -23.59 -10.52
CA ILE A 372 -16.26 -22.18 -10.46
C ILE A 372 -15.36 -21.31 -11.34
N ASP A 373 -14.06 -21.55 -11.31
CA ASP A 373 -13.09 -20.84 -12.14
C ASP A 373 -13.31 -21.09 -13.63
N ALA A 374 -13.69 -22.31 -14.03
CA ALA A 374 -14.08 -22.60 -15.41
C ALA A 374 -15.32 -21.79 -15.84
N LYS A 375 -16.34 -21.67 -14.97
CA LYS A 375 -17.54 -20.85 -15.22
C LYS A 375 -17.27 -19.34 -15.22
N ILE A 376 -16.21 -18.88 -14.55
CA ILE A 376 -15.73 -17.49 -14.62
C ILE A 376 -15.01 -17.24 -15.95
N LYS A 377 -14.21 -18.21 -16.42
CA LYS A 377 -13.43 -18.12 -17.67
C LYS A 377 -14.30 -18.22 -18.93
N GLU A 378 -15.39 -18.97 -18.90
CA GLU A 378 -16.26 -19.21 -20.06
C GLU A 378 -16.70 -17.94 -20.82
N PRO A 379 -17.27 -16.89 -20.17
CA PRO A 379 -17.65 -15.66 -20.87
C PRO A 379 -16.45 -14.88 -21.41
N LEU A 380 -15.31 -14.90 -20.71
CA LEU A 380 -14.10 -14.16 -21.10
C LEU A 380 -13.48 -14.70 -22.39
N GLY A 381 -13.63 -16.01 -22.67
CA GLY A 381 -13.18 -16.61 -23.94
C GLY A 381 -13.97 -16.20 -25.16
N ARG A 382 -15.16 -15.60 -24.98
CA ARG A 382 -16.02 -15.16 -26.08
C ARG A 382 -15.82 -13.70 -26.45
N THR A 383 -15.14 -12.92 -25.61
CA THR A 383 -14.94 -11.48 -25.81
C THR A 383 -13.52 -11.21 -26.33
N PRO A 384 -13.37 -10.76 -27.60
CA PRO A 384 -12.06 -10.38 -28.13
C PRO A 384 -11.41 -9.29 -27.27
N GLY A 385 -10.16 -9.52 -26.86
CA GLY A 385 -9.39 -8.56 -26.06
C GLY A 385 -9.62 -8.62 -24.54
N ALA A 386 -10.52 -9.47 -24.05
CA ALA A 386 -10.68 -9.66 -22.61
C ALA A 386 -9.39 -10.25 -21.99
N ARG A 387 -8.94 -9.67 -20.87
CA ARG A 387 -7.82 -10.22 -20.11
C ARG A 387 -8.25 -11.54 -19.48
N HIS A 388 -7.66 -12.64 -19.96
CA HIS A 388 -7.87 -13.94 -19.36
C HIS A 388 -7.24 -14.01 -17.96
N PRO A 389 -7.90 -14.65 -16.99
CA PRO A 389 -7.29 -14.93 -15.69
C PRO A 389 -6.03 -15.76 -15.88
N GLU A 390 -4.96 -15.44 -15.13
CA GLU A 390 -3.70 -16.17 -15.15
C GLU A 390 -3.92 -17.67 -14.92
N ASP A 391 -3.16 -18.50 -15.64
CA ASP A 391 -3.20 -19.95 -15.44
C ASP A 391 -2.46 -20.31 -14.16
N ARG A 392 -3.11 -21.14 -13.35
CA ARG A 392 -2.62 -21.55 -12.04
C ARG A 392 -2.32 -23.03 -12.06
N LYS A 393 -1.14 -23.39 -11.58
CA LYS A 393 -0.70 -24.77 -11.47
C LYS A 393 -0.57 -25.12 -10.00
N LEU A 394 -0.83 -26.36 -9.65
CA LEU A 394 -0.53 -26.84 -8.30
C LEU A 394 0.99 -26.71 -8.07
N HIS A 395 1.38 -26.32 -6.86
CA HIS A 395 2.79 -26.33 -6.49
C HIS A 395 3.36 -27.75 -6.69
N PRO A 396 4.51 -27.93 -7.37
CA PRO A 396 5.07 -29.25 -7.69
C PRO A 396 5.41 -30.06 -6.43
N ASP A 397 5.74 -29.36 -5.35
CA ASP A 397 5.90 -29.91 -4.03
C ASP A 397 4.63 -29.63 -3.20
N THR A 398 3.77 -30.63 -3.07
CA THR A 398 2.51 -30.55 -2.31
C THR A 398 2.70 -30.62 -0.80
N SER A 399 3.92 -30.94 -0.34
CA SER A 399 4.25 -30.96 1.10
C SER A 399 4.48 -29.56 1.67
N LYS A 400 4.79 -28.58 0.80
CA LYS A 400 4.95 -27.19 1.21
C LYS A 400 3.59 -26.57 1.53
N THR A 401 3.40 -26.23 2.80
CA THR A 401 2.30 -25.37 3.25
C THR A 401 2.68 -23.91 3.07
N SER A 402 1.71 -23.07 2.69
CA SER A 402 1.96 -21.63 2.56
C SER A 402 2.39 -21.02 3.90
N ARG A 403 3.28 -20.04 3.85
CA ARG A 403 3.73 -19.26 5.02
C ARG A 403 2.64 -18.33 5.57
N LEU A 404 1.56 -18.10 4.83
CA LEU A 404 0.55 -17.07 5.12
C LEU A 404 -0.66 -17.56 5.90
N SER A 405 -0.95 -18.86 5.87
CA SER A 405 -2.18 -19.43 6.44
C SER A 405 -1.85 -20.52 7.43
N ARG A 406 -1.47 -20.15 8.66
CA ARG A 406 -1.31 -21.10 9.77
C ARG A 406 -2.58 -21.30 10.57
N ILE A 407 -3.48 -20.32 10.55
CA ILE A 407 -4.73 -20.31 11.31
C ILE A 407 -5.81 -21.06 10.54
N LEU A 408 -6.54 -21.94 11.24
CA LEU A 408 -7.70 -22.65 10.69
C LEU A 408 -8.88 -21.66 10.51
N PRO A 409 -9.59 -21.69 9.37
CA PRO A 409 -10.71 -20.80 9.15
C PRO A 409 -11.86 -21.13 10.12
N GLU A 410 -12.48 -20.11 10.72
CA GLU A 410 -13.63 -20.28 11.63
C GLU A 410 -14.97 -20.02 10.92
N GLY A 411 -16.08 -20.50 11.49
CA GLY A 411 -17.44 -20.26 10.97
C GLY A 411 -17.79 -20.95 9.64
N ILE A 412 -16.83 -21.71 9.09
CA ILE A 412 -16.93 -22.48 7.86
C ILE A 412 -17.52 -23.88 8.09
N PRO A 413 -18.23 -24.45 7.10
CA PRO A 413 -18.79 -25.80 7.21
C PRO A 413 -17.70 -26.86 7.43
N ILE A 414 -18.02 -27.92 8.17
CA ILE A 414 -17.06 -28.93 8.64
C ILE A 414 -16.34 -29.66 7.50
N ASP A 415 -17.02 -29.81 6.37
CA ASP A 415 -16.55 -30.47 5.16
C ASP A 415 -15.57 -29.63 4.33
N TYR A 416 -15.16 -28.47 4.85
CA TYR A 416 -13.91 -27.84 4.45
C TYR A 416 -12.72 -28.75 4.75
N PHE A 417 -12.76 -29.45 5.89
CA PHE A 417 -11.67 -30.29 6.34
C PHE A 417 -11.73 -31.67 5.72
N ASP A 418 -10.57 -32.25 5.49
CA ASP A 418 -10.45 -33.68 5.25
C ASP A 418 -10.82 -34.44 6.53
N PRO A 419 -11.65 -35.50 6.46
CA PRO A 419 -12.07 -36.25 7.64
C PRO A 419 -10.90 -36.79 8.48
N GLU A 420 -9.83 -37.30 7.84
CA GLU A 420 -8.67 -37.83 8.56
C GLU A 420 -7.90 -36.73 9.30
N PHE A 421 -7.86 -35.53 8.72
CA PHE A 421 -7.25 -34.37 9.35
C PHE A 421 -8.12 -33.88 10.51
N PHE A 422 -9.41 -33.68 10.27
CA PHE A 422 -10.34 -33.16 11.28
C PHE A 422 -10.40 -34.05 12.52
N ASN A 423 -10.43 -35.37 12.33
CA ASN A 423 -10.52 -36.33 13.42
C ASN A 423 -9.25 -36.42 14.28
N LYS A 424 -8.14 -35.83 13.83
CA LYS A 424 -6.89 -35.68 14.61
C LYS A 424 -6.85 -34.38 15.42
N LEU A 425 -7.78 -33.45 15.18
CA LEU A 425 -7.87 -32.21 15.95
C LEU A 425 -8.36 -32.49 17.37
N ASP A 426 -7.96 -31.61 18.28
CA ASP A 426 -8.37 -31.66 19.68
C ASP A 426 -9.91 -31.57 19.79
N PRO A 427 -10.57 -32.27 20.74
CA PRO A 427 -12.01 -32.16 20.94
C PRO A 427 -12.52 -30.71 21.03
N ARG A 428 -11.76 -29.81 21.68
CA ARG A 428 -12.13 -28.39 21.82
C ARG A 428 -12.04 -27.63 20.49
N GLU A 429 -11.08 -27.97 19.64
CA GLU A 429 -11.03 -27.41 18.28
C GLU A 429 -12.16 -27.94 17.41
N ARG A 430 -12.49 -29.24 17.51
CA ARG A 430 -13.60 -29.85 16.77
C ARG A 430 -14.95 -29.25 17.18
N ALA A 431 -15.11 -28.87 18.46
CA ALA A 431 -16.31 -28.22 18.98
C ALA A 431 -16.68 -26.94 18.23
N LYS A 432 -15.67 -26.14 17.82
CA LYS A 432 -15.87 -24.90 17.04
C LYS A 432 -16.65 -25.13 15.74
N TYR A 433 -16.56 -26.33 15.16
CA TYR A 433 -17.17 -26.67 13.88
C TYR A 433 -18.46 -27.48 14.00
N ALA A 434 -18.84 -27.93 15.20
CA ALA A 434 -20.03 -28.75 15.40
C ALA A 434 -21.33 -28.07 14.94
N LYS A 435 -21.39 -26.73 15.05
CA LYS A 435 -22.57 -25.93 14.71
C LYS A 435 -22.58 -25.42 13.24
N THR A 436 -21.52 -25.64 12.46
CA THR A 436 -21.38 -25.02 11.13
C THR A 436 -22.08 -25.81 10.00
N GLY A 437 -22.30 -27.12 10.20
CA GLY A 437 -23.00 -28.00 9.27
C GLY A 437 -22.17 -28.39 8.05
N VAL A 438 -22.83 -28.87 6.99
CA VAL A 438 -22.19 -29.45 5.78
C VAL A 438 -22.58 -28.70 4.51
N ALA A 439 -21.63 -28.44 3.62
CA ALA A 439 -21.83 -27.75 2.33
C ALA A 439 -21.86 -28.66 1.10
N PHE A 440 -21.09 -29.74 1.08
CA PHE A 440 -20.83 -30.65 -0.02
C PHE A 440 -21.35 -32.06 0.31
N PRO A 441 -21.88 -32.80 -0.67
CA PRO A 441 -22.15 -34.22 -0.51
C PRO A 441 -20.83 -35.02 -0.58
N LEU A 442 -20.92 -36.34 -0.46
CA LEU A 442 -19.77 -37.24 -0.68
C LEU A 442 -19.17 -37.05 -2.09
N PRO A 443 -17.86 -37.33 -2.28
CA PRO A 443 -17.14 -37.08 -3.54
C PRO A 443 -17.84 -37.63 -4.79
N GLN A 444 -18.50 -38.78 -4.68
CA GLN A 444 -19.23 -39.44 -5.76
C GLN A 444 -20.37 -38.61 -6.35
N TYR A 445 -20.92 -37.65 -5.60
CA TYR A 445 -21.99 -36.75 -6.04
C TYR A 445 -21.48 -35.37 -6.47
N CYS A 446 -20.18 -35.09 -6.33
CA CYS A 446 -19.55 -33.81 -6.65
C CYS A 446 -19.05 -33.74 -8.10
N THR A 447 -19.75 -34.37 -9.05
CA THR A 447 -19.36 -34.33 -10.46
C THR A 447 -19.70 -32.98 -11.12
N ASN A 448 -18.98 -32.67 -12.19
CA ASN A 448 -19.09 -31.39 -12.92
C ASN A 448 -20.44 -31.18 -13.65
N GLU A 449 -21.31 -32.18 -13.71
CA GLU A 449 -22.58 -32.09 -14.44
C GLU A 449 -23.77 -31.89 -13.48
N HIS A 450 -23.62 -32.27 -12.21
CA HIS A 450 -24.74 -32.37 -11.25
C HIS A 450 -24.62 -31.43 -10.04
N HIS A 451 -23.64 -30.54 -10.02
CA HIS A 451 -23.49 -29.62 -8.88
C HIS A 451 -24.68 -28.69 -8.69
N SER A 452 -25.50 -28.41 -9.71
CA SER A 452 -26.76 -27.66 -9.53
C SER A 452 -27.75 -28.35 -8.62
N ASP A 453 -27.77 -29.69 -8.61
CA ASP A 453 -28.87 -30.48 -8.06
C ASP A 453 -28.84 -30.47 -6.53
N TRP A 454 -27.63 -30.52 -5.95
CA TRP A 454 -27.44 -30.42 -4.51
C TRP A 454 -27.04 -29.01 -4.06
N ALA A 455 -26.37 -28.20 -4.90
CA ALA A 455 -25.89 -26.88 -4.46
C ALA A 455 -27.00 -25.85 -4.27
N LYS A 456 -28.21 -26.08 -4.83
CA LYS A 456 -29.38 -25.20 -4.70
C LYS A 456 -30.50 -25.79 -3.82
N MET A 457 -30.32 -27.01 -3.33
CA MET A 457 -31.34 -27.74 -2.57
C MET A 457 -31.67 -27.06 -1.23
N GLY A 458 -32.88 -27.23 -0.70
CA GLY A 458 -33.21 -26.78 0.66
C GLY A 458 -32.27 -27.41 1.70
N LYS A 459 -31.98 -26.71 2.80
CA LYS A 459 -31.09 -27.24 3.87
C LYS A 459 -31.60 -28.58 4.40
N LYS A 460 -32.90 -28.70 4.67
CA LYS A 460 -33.53 -29.91 5.22
C LYS A 460 -33.37 -31.09 4.26
N ASP A 461 -33.77 -30.90 3.00
CA ASP A 461 -33.71 -31.95 1.98
C ASP A 461 -32.26 -32.40 1.72
N PHE A 462 -31.33 -31.45 1.70
CA PHE A 462 -29.91 -31.76 1.54
C PHE A 462 -29.38 -32.60 2.71
N MET A 463 -29.74 -32.25 3.95
CA MET A 463 -29.28 -33.03 5.12
C MET A 463 -29.81 -34.46 5.09
N VAL A 464 -31.09 -34.63 4.74
CA VAL A 464 -31.72 -35.95 4.61
C VAL A 464 -31.08 -36.78 3.51
N LYS A 465 -30.81 -36.17 2.35
CA LYS A 465 -30.33 -36.89 1.16
C LYS A 465 -28.82 -37.12 1.14
N TYR A 466 -28.03 -36.19 1.67
CA TYR A 466 -26.56 -36.23 1.55
C TYR A 466 -25.83 -35.89 2.86
N GLY A 467 -26.32 -34.88 3.60
CA GLY A 467 -25.55 -34.31 4.72
C GLY A 467 -25.30 -35.28 5.87
N ASN A 468 -26.26 -36.15 6.19
CA ASN A 468 -26.10 -37.13 7.28
C ASN A 468 -24.99 -38.15 7.01
N ASP A 469 -24.80 -38.56 5.75
CA ASP A 469 -23.74 -39.51 5.40
C ASP A 469 -22.36 -38.86 5.44
N VAL A 470 -22.27 -37.57 5.10
CA VAL A 470 -21.04 -36.79 5.23
C VAL A 470 -20.69 -36.59 6.70
N LEU A 471 -21.66 -36.26 7.56
CA LEU A 471 -21.43 -36.07 8.99
C LEU A 471 -20.89 -37.31 9.69
N LYS A 472 -21.26 -38.53 9.26
CA LYS A 472 -20.74 -39.79 9.82
C LYS A 472 -19.22 -39.95 9.66
N LEU A 473 -18.60 -39.22 8.74
CA LEU A 473 -17.14 -39.26 8.54
C LEU A 473 -16.38 -38.44 9.60
N TYR A 474 -17.06 -37.54 10.31
CA TYR A 474 -16.47 -36.63 11.28
C TYR A 474 -16.83 -37.06 12.70
N ASN A 475 -15.81 -37.19 13.55
CA ASN A 475 -15.98 -37.42 14.97
C ASN A 475 -16.34 -36.08 15.61
N LEU A 476 -17.62 -35.80 15.77
CA LEU A 476 -18.09 -34.61 16.48
C LEU A 476 -18.05 -34.85 18.00
N PRO A 477 -17.62 -33.85 18.80
CA PRO A 477 -17.75 -33.92 20.25
C PRO A 477 -19.21 -34.12 20.68
N THR A 478 -19.41 -34.87 21.75
CA THR A 478 -20.72 -35.12 22.34
C THR A 478 -21.32 -33.85 22.94
N ALA A 479 -22.64 -33.83 23.15
CA ALA A 479 -23.31 -32.69 23.76
C ALA A 479 -22.83 -32.41 25.19
N GLU A 480 -22.41 -33.46 25.92
CA GLU A 480 -21.85 -33.36 27.27
C GLU A 480 -20.46 -32.71 27.25
N GLU A 481 -19.58 -33.12 26.33
CA GLU A 481 -18.26 -32.50 26.14
C GLU A 481 -18.38 -31.03 25.72
N LEU A 482 -19.32 -30.71 24.81
CA LEU A 482 -19.59 -29.33 24.41
C LEU A 482 -20.06 -28.46 25.59
N ALA A 483 -20.94 -28.99 26.44
CA ALA A 483 -21.42 -28.28 27.61
C ALA A 483 -20.33 -28.06 28.67
N ALA A 484 -19.41 -29.03 28.82
CA ALA A 484 -18.26 -28.90 29.71
C ALA A 484 -17.32 -27.78 29.24
N PHE A 485 -17.00 -27.72 27.95
CA PHE A 485 -16.15 -26.65 27.39
C PHE A 485 -16.81 -25.26 27.50
N GLU A 486 -18.13 -25.16 27.21
CA GLU A 486 -18.86 -23.89 27.36
C GLU A 486 -18.95 -23.43 28.82
N ALA A 487 -18.89 -24.34 29.80
CA ALA A 487 -18.86 -24.00 31.23
C ALA A 487 -17.47 -23.53 31.68
N GLU A 488 -16.40 -24.20 31.23
CA GLU A 488 -15.01 -23.78 31.50
C GLU A 488 -14.70 -22.40 30.92
N ASP A 489 -15.14 -22.12 29.69
CA ASP A 489 -14.93 -20.80 29.04
C ASP A 489 -15.59 -19.67 29.84
N LYS A 490 -16.83 -19.89 30.32
CA LYS A 490 -17.55 -18.90 31.14
C LYS A 490 -16.91 -18.67 32.50
N GLN A 491 -16.39 -19.75 33.10
CA GLN A 491 -15.70 -19.66 34.39
C GLN A 491 -14.37 -18.89 34.26
N ALA A 492 -13.64 -19.09 33.16
CA ALA A 492 -12.43 -18.33 32.86
C ALA A 492 -12.70 -16.83 32.58
N GLU A 493 -13.87 -16.49 32.03
CA GLU A 493 -14.29 -15.08 31.85
C GLU A 493 -14.75 -14.42 33.17
N GLU A 494 -15.31 -15.17 34.12
CA GLU A 494 -15.72 -14.65 35.44
C GLU A 494 -14.54 -14.50 36.44
N ASP A 495 -13.51 -15.34 36.34
CA ASP A 495 -12.34 -15.33 37.22
C ASP A 495 -11.20 -14.40 36.75
N GLY A 496 -11.49 -13.42 35.89
CA GLY A 496 -10.51 -12.58 35.18
C GLY A 496 -9.46 -11.88 36.03
N GLU A 497 -8.37 -12.57 36.34
CA GLU A 497 -7.04 -11.98 36.52
C GLU A 497 -6.50 -11.69 35.10
N PRO A 498 -6.08 -10.45 34.78
CA PRO A 498 -5.61 -10.10 33.45
C PRO A 498 -4.32 -10.85 33.17
N THR A 499 -4.39 -11.89 32.35
CA THR A 499 -3.21 -12.52 31.77
C THR A 499 -2.69 -11.60 30.67
N ASP A 500 -1.68 -10.82 31.04
CA ASP A 500 -0.82 -10.03 30.17
C ASP A 500 -0.02 -11.01 29.27
N LEU A 501 -0.69 -11.57 28.27
CA LEU A 501 -0.07 -12.29 27.16
C LEU A 501 -0.08 -11.37 25.93
N ASP A 502 0.48 -10.18 26.11
CA ASP A 502 0.93 -9.32 25.03
C ASP A 502 2.43 -9.53 24.82
N ASP A 503 2.79 -10.61 24.13
CA ASP A 503 4.05 -10.68 23.37
C ASP A 503 3.91 -11.64 22.18
N THR A 504 3.00 -11.29 21.26
CA THR A 504 3.18 -11.68 19.86
C THR A 504 3.28 -10.43 19.03
N SER A 505 4.52 -9.91 18.97
CA SER A 505 5.08 -9.12 17.88
C SER A 505 4.05 -8.42 16.99
N ASP A 506 3.88 -7.12 17.24
CA ASP A 506 3.23 -6.13 16.39
C ASP A 506 3.62 -6.30 14.90
N GLU A 507 2.93 -7.20 14.20
CA GLU A 507 2.78 -7.14 12.75
C GLU A 507 1.59 -6.21 12.49
N GLU A 508 1.85 -4.90 12.52
CA GLU A 508 0.90 -3.88 12.05
C GLU A 508 0.37 -4.31 10.66
N GLU A 509 -0.87 -4.77 10.60
CA GLU A 509 -1.58 -4.92 9.34
C GLU A 509 -1.64 -3.54 8.68
N PRO A 510 -1.11 -3.37 7.45
CA PRO A 510 -1.23 -2.10 6.76
C PRO A 510 -2.71 -1.86 6.43
N GLN A 511 -3.26 -0.82 7.06
CA GLN A 511 -4.59 -0.29 6.81
C GLN A 511 -4.85 -0.19 5.30
N ARG A 512 -5.97 -0.78 4.87
CA ARG A 512 -6.48 -0.72 3.51
C ARG A 512 -6.64 0.75 3.12
N ALA A 513 -5.84 1.22 2.17
CA ALA A 513 -6.23 2.38 1.36
C ALA A 513 -7.41 1.92 0.50
N ASP A 514 -8.60 2.38 0.88
CA ASP A 514 -9.86 2.22 0.17
C ASP A 514 -9.73 2.87 -1.21
N GLY A 515 -9.43 2.05 -2.22
CA GLY A 515 -9.44 2.47 -3.62
C GLY A 515 -10.88 2.38 -4.10
N GLY A 516 -11.55 3.53 -4.13
CA GLY A 516 -12.94 3.68 -4.50
C GLY A 516 -13.33 2.97 -5.79
N ASP A 517 -14.50 2.35 -5.73
CA ASP A 517 -15.29 1.93 -6.89
C ASP A 517 -15.43 3.09 -7.87
N MET A 518 -14.88 2.92 -9.07
CA MET A 518 -15.41 3.60 -10.25
C MET A 518 -16.57 2.74 -10.76
N GLU A 519 -17.78 3.20 -10.48
CA GLU A 519 -18.94 2.85 -11.30
C GLU A 519 -18.77 3.50 -12.68
N ASP A 520 -18.78 2.66 -13.72
CA ASP A 520 -19.20 3.00 -15.09
C ASP A 520 -20.23 1.96 -15.53
#